data_AF-A0A6B2DYP3-F1
#
_entry.id   AF-A0A6B2DYP3-F1
#
_cell.length_a   1.000
_cell.length_b   1.000
_cell.length_c   1.000
_cell.angle_alpha   90.00
_cell.angle_beta   90.00
_cell.angle_gamma   90.00
#
_symmetry.space_group_name_H-M   'P 1'
#
loop_
_entity.id
_entity.type
_entity.pdbx_description
1 polymer ?
#
loop_
_entity_poly.entity_id
_entity_poly.type
_entity_poly.pdbx_seq_one_letter_code
_entity_poly.pdbx_strand_id
1 'polypeptide(L)'
;MTTITQVIPHPRGTGRARQLWCSLPTELARRFRPHADPLARRILEEVQRAVPEYAKPLEGEFGKVIVLAIEQAVLSCIDSIEDLPSTQDDWASLFVEVGRRVHHDGGSVNSLQAAYRAGGRAAWRYIAELGQAHRFPAAVLCIGAEAIFAYVDEISAYSVEGYTLAQAMATGTLERRRRRLLELLLATPPSSPSTLATMAEAARWPMPEQVAVIALEPWTGPHPPSLHFADDVLVDLDSAEPCLLTPHPDRDLLGLEGRLPGRRAAVGP
;
A
#
# COMPACT_ATOMS: atom_id res chain seq x y z
N MET A 1 25.53 -0.53 16.09
CA MET A 1 25.97 0.52 15.15
C MET A 1 26.35 -0.17 13.85
N THR A 2 25.39 -0.23 12.93
CA THR A 2 25.62 -0.73 11.56
C THR A 2 25.07 0.36 10.66
N THR A 3 25.97 1.23 10.19
CA THR A 3 25.66 2.29 9.23
C THR A 3 25.31 1.61 7.91
N ILE A 4 24.02 1.46 7.65
CA ILE A 4 23.55 1.08 6.32
C ILE A 4 23.75 2.32 5.45
N THR A 5 24.91 2.39 4.79
CA THR A 5 25.08 3.23 3.60
C THR A 5 24.19 2.62 2.52
N GLN A 6 22.89 2.90 2.60
CA GLN A 6 21.96 2.60 1.53
C GLN A 6 22.38 3.50 0.37
N VAL A 7 22.98 2.89 -0.66
CA VAL A 7 23.14 3.50 -1.97
C VAL A 7 21.75 3.94 -2.38
N ILE A 8 21.47 5.24 -2.35
CA ILE A 8 20.19 5.78 -2.82
C ILE A 8 20.20 5.52 -4.33
N PRO A 9 19.33 4.61 -4.83
CA PRO A 9 19.33 4.28 -6.24
C PRO A 9 19.05 5.55 -7.04
N HIS A 10 19.74 5.72 -8.17
CA HIS A 10 19.62 6.86 -9.08
C HIS A 10 18.77 6.47 -10.27
N PRO A 11 17.44 6.46 -10.16
CA PRO A 11 16.68 5.61 -11.03
C PRO A 11 16.12 6.54 -12.14
N ARG A 12 15.95 6.16 -13.41
CA ARG A 12 15.17 6.99 -14.40
C ARG A 12 13.93 6.25 -14.90
N GLY A 13 12.78 6.92 -15.02
CA GLY A 13 11.52 6.25 -15.39
C GLY A 13 11.61 5.52 -16.73
N THR A 14 10.82 4.48 -16.93
CA THR A 14 10.75 3.67 -18.18
C THR A 14 9.45 3.85 -18.96
N GLY A 15 8.50 4.58 -18.39
CA GLY A 15 7.15 4.75 -18.92
C GLY A 15 6.95 6.00 -19.78
N ARG A 16 5.69 6.45 -19.82
CA ARG A 16 5.24 7.64 -20.54
C ARG A 16 5.98 8.89 -20.06
N ALA A 17 6.22 8.98 -18.76
CA ALA A 17 6.95 10.09 -18.17
C ALA A 17 8.34 10.26 -18.81
N ARG A 18 9.07 9.16 -19.01
CA ARG A 18 10.39 9.18 -19.65
C ARG A 18 10.33 9.71 -21.07
N GLN A 19 9.37 9.25 -21.86
CA GLN A 19 9.21 9.69 -23.25
C GLN A 19 8.97 11.20 -23.33
N LEU A 20 8.15 11.74 -22.42
CA LEU A 20 7.93 13.17 -22.31
C LEU A 20 9.19 13.92 -21.88
N TRP A 21 9.95 13.39 -20.92
CA TRP A 21 11.24 13.98 -20.52
C TRP A 21 12.26 14.02 -21.66
N CYS A 22 12.43 12.93 -22.40
CA CYS A 22 13.33 12.85 -23.55
C CYS A 22 12.91 13.78 -24.71
N SER A 23 11.65 14.22 -24.75
CA SER A 23 11.17 15.17 -25.77
C SER A 23 11.50 16.64 -25.47
N LEU A 24 11.95 16.94 -24.25
CA LEU A 24 12.34 18.28 -23.86
C LEU A 24 13.74 18.66 -24.40
N PRO A 25 14.00 19.94 -24.70
CA PRO A 25 15.33 20.41 -25.08
C PRO A 25 16.39 20.10 -24.01
N THR A 26 17.53 19.54 -24.42
CA THR A 26 18.59 19.09 -23.51
C THR A 26 19.23 20.24 -22.71
N GLU A 27 19.17 21.47 -23.22
CA GLU A 27 19.63 22.66 -22.49
C GLU A 27 18.85 22.89 -21.19
N LEU A 28 17.61 22.39 -21.11
CA LEU A 28 16.81 22.50 -19.90
C LEU A 28 17.37 21.66 -18.76
N ALA A 29 17.99 20.52 -19.03
CA ALA A 29 18.59 19.69 -18.01
C ALA A 29 19.65 20.47 -17.21
N ARG A 30 20.57 21.13 -17.93
CA ARG A 30 21.58 22.02 -17.33
C ARG A 30 20.98 23.19 -16.55
N ARG A 31 19.85 23.74 -17.00
CA ARG A 31 19.14 24.82 -16.30
C ARG A 31 18.42 24.34 -15.05
N PHE A 32 17.90 23.12 -15.04
CA PHE A 32 17.15 22.57 -13.90
C PHE A 32 18.06 21.94 -12.83
N ARG A 33 19.26 21.44 -13.18
CA ARG A 33 20.20 20.83 -12.22
C ARG A 33 20.41 21.67 -10.94
N PRO A 34 20.66 23.00 -10.99
CA PRO A 34 20.82 23.82 -9.78
C PRO A 34 19.57 23.93 -8.90
N HIS A 35 18.41 23.55 -9.42
CA HIS A 35 17.13 23.62 -8.71
C HIS A 35 16.71 22.28 -8.09
N ALA A 36 17.50 21.20 -8.21
CA ALA A 36 17.11 19.89 -7.71
C ALA A 36 16.87 19.87 -6.20
N ASP A 37 17.84 20.33 -5.41
CA ASP A 37 17.72 20.43 -3.94
C ASP A 37 16.63 21.42 -3.49
N PRO A 38 16.55 22.68 -4.01
CA PRO A 38 15.47 23.59 -3.65
C PRO A 38 14.07 23.03 -3.97
N LEU A 39 13.92 22.35 -5.10
CA LEU A 39 12.68 21.69 -5.48
C LEU A 39 12.35 20.53 -4.54
N ALA A 40 13.33 19.69 -4.20
CA ALA A 40 13.14 18.57 -3.29
C ALA A 40 12.64 19.01 -1.91
N ARG A 41 13.25 20.07 -1.36
CA ARG A 41 12.79 20.68 -0.09
C ARG A 41 11.36 21.19 -0.21
N ARG A 42 11.04 21.90 -1.30
CA ARG A 42 9.68 22.43 -1.51
C ARG A 42 8.63 21.33 -1.64
N ILE A 43 8.96 20.23 -2.33
CA ILE A 43 8.10 19.05 -2.41
C ILE A 43 7.85 18.49 -1.01
N LEU A 44 8.90 18.30 -0.22
CA LEU A 44 8.79 17.76 1.13
C LEU A 44 7.90 18.62 2.02
N GLU A 45 8.11 19.93 2.03
CA GLU A 45 7.30 20.89 2.80
C GLU A 45 5.80 20.79 2.45
N GLU A 46 5.47 20.75 1.15
CA GLU A 46 4.08 20.65 0.72
C GLU A 46 3.47 19.28 1.03
N VAL A 47 4.26 18.20 0.96
CA VAL A 47 3.81 16.85 1.35
C VAL A 47 3.51 16.81 2.85
N GLN A 48 4.39 17.33 3.70
CA GLN A 48 4.17 17.37 5.15
C GLN A 48 2.96 18.23 5.53
N ARG A 49 2.74 19.34 4.83
CA ARG A 49 1.57 20.19 5.02
C ARG A 49 0.28 19.48 4.61
N ALA A 50 0.31 18.68 3.54
CA ALA A 50 -0.85 17.94 3.04
C ALA A 50 -1.15 16.67 3.85
N VAL A 51 -0.11 16.05 4.42
CA VAL A 51 -0.21 14.78 5.16
C VAL A 51 0.52 14.92 6.50
N PRO A 52 -0.18 15.35 7.56
CA PRO A 52 0.42 15.56 8.88
C PRO A 52 1.10 14.32 9.48
N GLU A 53 0.66 13.11 9.09
CA GLU A 53 1.28 11.83 9.47
C GLU A 53 2.75 11.73 9.02
N TYR A 54 3.11 12.45 7.95
CA TYR A 54 4.47 12.51 7.39
C TYR A 54 5.28 13.69 7.92
N ALA A 55 4.69 14.54 8.78
CA ALA A 55 5.36 15.68 9.41
C ALA A 55 6.23 15.31 10.63
N LYS A 56 6.68 14.05 10.71
CA LYS A 56 7.61 13.60 11.78
C LYS A 56 8.89 14.46 11.74
N PRO A 57 9.54 14.72 12.89
CA PRO A 57 10.65 15.67 12.96
C PRO A 57 11.76 15.37 11.95
N LEU A 58 12.07 16.35 11.10
CA LEU A 58 13.13 16.26 10.08
C LEU A 58 14.54 16.35 10.67
N GLU A 59 14.64 16.64 11.97
CA GLU A 59 15.89 16.90 12.69
C GLU A 59 16.74 15.63 12.89
N GLY A 60 16.17 14.45 12.66
CA GLY A 60 16.88 13.15 12.72
C GLY A 60 17.39 12.66 11.36
N GLU A 61 18.20 11.60 11.39
CA GLU A 61 18.73 10.90 10.20
C GLU A 61 17.64 10.52 9.18
N PHE A 62 16.43 10.22 9.67
CA PHE A 62 15.28 9.88 8.83
C PHE A 62 14.83 11.02 7.90
N GLY A 63 14.81 12.27 8.39
CA GLY A 63 14.42 13.42 7.58
C GLY A 63 15.41 13.69 6.45
N LYS A 64 16.71 13.57 6.74
CA LYS A 64 17.79 13.70 5.74
C LYS A 64 17.69 12.63 4.65
N VAL A 65 17.40 11.39 5.03
CA VAL A 65 17.23 10.29 4.06
C VAL A 65 16.08 10.55 3.11
N ILE A 66 14.95 11.07 3.60
CA ILE A 66 13.79 11.40 2.74
C ILE A 66 14.08 12.56 1.79
N VAL A 67 14.73 13.63 2.28
CA VAL A 67 15.13 14.75 1.40
C VAL A 67 16.03 14.26 0.29
N LEU A 68 17.05 13.47 0.62
CA LEU A 68 17.98 12.90 -0.36
C LEU A 68 17.26 11.98 -1.36
N ALA A 69 16.27 11.20 -0.92
CA ALA A 69 15.48 10.36 -1.81
C ALA A 69 14.63 11.17 -2.80
N ILE A 70 13.99 12.25 -2.34
CA ILE A 70 13.21 13.16 -3.21
C ILE A 70 14.14 13.91 -4.16
N GLU A 71 15.28 14.40 -3.67
CA GLU A 71 16.30 15.05 -4.49
C GLU A 71 16.80 14.10 -5.58
N GLN A 72 17.07 12.85 -5.23
CA GLN A 72 17.50 11.86 -6.19
C GLN A 72 16.43 11.60 -7.26
N ALA A 73 15.15 11.52 -6.87
CA ALA A 73 14.04 11.39 -7.80
C ALA A 73 13.93 12.58 -8.77
N VAL A 74 14.15 13.81 -8.27
CA VAL A 74 14.18 15.03 -9.09
C VAL A 74 15.37 15.02 -10.05
N LEU A 75 16.56 14.73 -9.54
CA LEU A 75 17.78 14.64 -10.35
C LEU A 75 17.58 13.65 -11.48
N SER A 76 17.04 12.49 -11.19
CA SER A 76 16.68 11.45 -12.14
C SER A 76 15.72 11.88 -13.25
N CYS A 77 14.72 12.70 -12.93
CA CYS A 77 13.83 13.27 -13.96
C CYS A 77 14.59 14.23 -14.88
N ILE A 78 15.42 15.11 -14.31
CA ILE A 78 16.28 16.07 -15.05
C ILE A 78 17.23 15.32 -15.99
N ASP A 79 17.84 14.29 -15.43
CA ASP A 79 18.75 13.38 -16.08
C ASP A 79 18.11 12.69 -17.29
N SER A 80 16.83 12.31 -17.19
CA SER A 80 16.06 11.69 -18.29
C SER A 80 15.94 12.58 -19.53
N ILE A 81 16.04 13.90 -19.38
CA ILE A 81 16.03 14.86 -20.50
C ILE A 81 17.26 14.68 -21.41
N GLU A 82 18.41 14.30 -20.85
CA GLU A 82 19.66 14.12 -21.59
C GLU A 82 19.80 12.72 -22.22
N ASP A 83 18.80 11.85 -22.07
CA ASP A 83 18.79 10.44 -22.52
C ASP A 83 20.08 9.66 -22.23
N LEU A 84 20.76 9.96 -21.12
CA LEU A 84 21.95 9.23 -20.71
C LEU A 84 21.58 7.75 -20.40
N PRO A 85 22.46 6.78 -20.77
CA PRO A 85 22.20 5.36 -20.57
C PRO A 85 21.94 5.06 -19.09
N SER A 86 20.84 4.38 -18.79
CA SER A 86 20.50 3.91 -17.45
C SER A 86 20.94 2.46 -17.27
N THR A 87 21.55 2.15 -16.12
CA THR A 87 21.67 0.76 -15.67
C THR A 87 20.26 0.22 -15.42
N GLN A 88 19.98 -0.94 -15.99
CA GLN A 88 18.68 -1.63 -16.02
C GLN A 88 17.93 -1.62 -14.67
N ASP A 89 16.88 -0.80 -14.64
CA ASP A 89 15.60 -0.76 -13.92
C ASP A 89 15.35 -1.57 -12.64
N ASP A 90 15.30 -0.85 -11.52
CA ASP A 90 14.58 -1.25 -10.29
C ASP A 90 13.70 -0.11 -9.71
N TRP A 91 13.28 0.85 -10.57
CA TRP A 91 12.41 1.99 -10.16
C TRP A 91 11.08 1.52 -9.61
N ALA A 92 10.40 0.67 -10.39
CA ALA A 92 9.06 0.20 -10.05
C ALA A 92 9.08 -0.53 -8.70
N SER A 93 10.10 -1.37 -8.47
CA SER A 93 10.21 -2.14 -7.23
C SER A 93 10.42 -1.24 -6.01
N LEU A 94 11.15 -0.12 -6.15
CA LEU A 94 11.33 0.84 -5.06
C LEU A 94 9.97 1.40 -4.62
N PHE A 95 9.11 1.76 -5.57
CA PHE A 95 7.78 2.31 -5.25
C PHE A 95 6.83 1.23 -4.76
N VAL A 96 6.92 0.01 -5.28
CA VAL A 96 6.23 -1.15 -4.69
C VAL A 96 6.66 -1.33 -3.23
N GLU A 97 7.96 -1.23 -2.92
CA GLU A 97 8.46 -1.37 -1.55
C GLU A 97 8.00 -0.23 -0.64
N VAL A 98 7.94 1.01 -1.13
CA VAL A 98 7.30 2.14 -0.42
C VAL A 98 5.86 1.78 -0.05
N GLY A 99 5.08 1.25 -1.00
CA GLY A 99 3.72 0.79 -0.76
C GLY A 99 3.61 -0.26 0.34
N ARG A 100 4.45 -1.30 0.28
CA ARG A 100 4.52 -2.36 1.31
C ARG A 100 4.84 -1.79 2.68
N ARG A 101 5.83 -0.88 2.73
CA ARG A 101 6.26 -0.25 3.98
C ARG A 101 5.17 0.59 4.61
N VAL A 102 4.42 1.36 3.80
CA VAL A 102 3.29 2.17 4.30
C VAL A 102 2.21 1.27 4.92
N HIS A 103 1.88 0.13 4.31
CA HIS A 103 0.95 -0.82 4.92
C HIS A 103 1.49 -1.36 6.25
N HIS A 104 2.75 -1.79 6.28
CA HIS A 104 3.40 -2.33 7.47
C HIS A 104 3.42 -1.32 8.64
N ASP A 105 3.67 -0.05 8.34
CA ASP A 105 3.73 1.02 9.35
C ASP A 105 2.33 1.55 9.75
N GLY A 106 1.25 0.91 9.28
CA GLY A 106 -0.13 1.26 9.63
C GLY A 106 -0.71 2.46 8.88
N GLY A 107 -0.04 2.91 7.81
CA GLY A 107 -0.50 4.00 6.96
C GLY A 107 -1.66 3.60 6.04
N SER A 108 -2.22 4.61 5.36
CA SER A 108 -3.34 4.42 4.44
C SER A 108 -2.97 4.71 2.99
N VAL A 109 -3.68 4.07 2.04
CA VAL A 109 -3.59 4.40 0.61
C VAL A 109 -3.96 5.85 0.35
N ASN A 110 -4.92 6.39 1.10
CA ASN A 110 -5.36 7.78 0.96
C ASN A 110 -4.24 8.76 1.32
N SER A 111 -3.49 8.50 2.40
CA SER A 111 -2.33 9.31 2.82
C SER A 111 -1.23 9.26 1.75
N LEU A 112 -0.95 8.08 1.23
CA LEU A 112 0.03 7.87 0.17
C LEU A 112 -0.32 8.66 -1.11
N GLN A 113 -1.56 8.53 -1.59
CA GLN A 113 -2.03 9.29 -2.77
C GLN A 113 -2.09 10.80 -2.51
N ALA A 114 -2.45 11.23 -1.29
CA ALA A 114 -2.45 12.64 -0.93
C ALA A 114 -1.04 13.25 -1.00
N ALA A 115 -0.02 12.51 -0.55
CA ALA A 115 1.38 12.92 -0.67
C ALA A 115 1.82 13.02 -2.13
N TYR A 116 1.53 12.03 -2.97
CA TYR A 116 1.87 12.10 -4.41
C TYR A 116 1.23 13.29 -5.10
N ARG A 117 -0.07 13.53 -4.87
CA ARG A 117 -0.76 14.72 -5.42
C ARG A 117 -0.16 16.03 -4.90
N ALA A 118 0.25 16.08 -3.64
CA ALA A 118 0.89 17.27 -3.07
C ALA A 118 2.25 17.54 -3.69
N GLY A 119 3.11 16.51 -3.78
CA GLY A 119 4.44 16.60 -4.39
C GLY A 119 4.38 16.98 -5.87
N GLY A 120 3.48 16.38 -6.64
CA GLY A 120 3.28 16.74 -8.06
C GLY A 120 2.86 18.20 -8.25
N ARG A 121 1.92 18.70 -7.43
CA ARG A 121 1.52 20.12 -7.46
C ARG A 121 2.65 21.05 -7.05
N ALA A 122 3.45 20.67 -6.06
CA ALA A 122 4.60 21.45 -5.61
C ALA A 122 5.65 21.55 -6.74
N ALA A 123 5.96 20.43 -7.38
CA ALA A 123 6.87 20.38 -8.52
C ALA A 123 6.36 21.23 -9.69
N TRP A 124 5.08 21.10 -10.06
CA TRP A 124 4.51 21.90 -11.13
C TRP A 124 4.57 23.40 -10.84
N ARG A 125 4.17 23.83 -9.63
CA ARG A 125 4.21 25.25 -9.26
C ARG A 125 5.62 25.83 -9.34
N TYR A 126 6.59 25.09 -8.80
CA TYR A 126 7.99 25.49 -8.83
C TYR A 126 8.52 25.65 -10.27
N ILE A 127 8.25 24.68 -11.15
CA ILE A 127 8.68 24.73 -12.55
C ILE A 127 7.94 25.83 -13.32
N ALA A 128 6.66 26.05 -13.04
CA ALA A 128 5.89 27.13 -13.66
C ALA A 128 6.45 28.51 -13.27
N GLU A 129 6.78 28.74 -12.00
CA GLU A 129 7.40 29.98 -11.52
C GLU A 129 8.77 30.20 -12.18
N LEU A 130 9.60 29.16 -12.22
CA LEU A 130 10.91 29.20 -12.86
C LEU A 130 10.80 29.49 -14.37
N GLY A 131 9.87 28.83 -15.05
CA GLY A 131 9.64 29.02 -16.48
C GLY A 131 9.09 30.40 -16.81
N GLN A 132 8.28 31.00 -15.94
CA GLN A 132 7.86 32.40 -16.09
C GLN A 132 9.04 33.36 -15.95
N ALA A 133 9.87 33.19 -14.92
CA ALA A 133 11.05 34.02 -14.67
C ALA A 133 12.06 33.99 -15.84
N HIS A 134 12.23 32.82 -16.47
CA HIS A 134 13.14 32.61 -17.59
C HIS A 134 12.48 32.63 -18.98
N ARG A 135 11.18 32.99 -19.04
CA ARG A 135 10.38 33.10 -20.29
C ARG A 135 10.45 31.86 -21.17
N PHE A 136 10.25 30.68 -20.58
CA PHE A 136 10.18 29.43 -21.34
C PHE A 136 8.96 29.41 -22.27
N PRO A 137 9.07 28.79 -23.46
CA PRO A 137 7.92 28.62 -24.34
C PRO A 137 6.79 27.84 -23.66
N ALA A 138 5.54 28.23 -23.92
CA ALA A 138 4.38 27.55 -23.34
C ALA A 138 4.35 26.04 -23.65
N ALA A 139 4.77 25.64 -24.86
CA ALA A 139 4.86 24.23 -25.24
C ALA A 139 5.80 23.42 -24.34
N VAL A 140 6.94 24.00 -23.93
CA VAL A 140 7.89 23.37 -22.99
C VAL A 140 7.24 23.19 -21.62
N LEU A 141 6.51 24.20 -21.15
CA LEU A 141 5.79 24.11 -19.87
C LEU A 141 4.68 23.07 -19.90
N CYS A 142 3.93 22.95 -21.00
CA CYS A 142 2.89 21.94 -21.15
C CYS A 142 3.46 20.51 -21.12
N ILE A 143 4.54 20.25 -21.88
CA ILE A 143 5.22 18.95 -21.88
C ILE A 143 5.78 18.65 -20.49
N GLY A 144 6.41 19.63 -19.84
CA GLY A 144 6.93 19.48 -18.48
C GLY A 144 5.81 19.16 -17.47
N ALA A 145 4.67 19.84 -17.54
CA ALA A 145 3.52 19.55 -16.69
C ALA A 145 3.03 18.11 -16.89
N GLU A 146 2.86 17.71 -18.15
CA GLU A 146 2.42 16.36 -18.50
C GLU A 146 3.39 15.29 -17.99
N ALA A 147 4.70 15.55 -18.13
CA ALA A 147 5.75 14.65 -17.66
C ALA A 147 5.75 14.51 -16.13
N ILE A 148 5.53 15.61 -15.38
CA ILE A 148 5.39 15.57 -13.91
C ILE A 148 4.18 14.71 -13.52
N PHE A 149 3.02 14.95 -14.12
CA PHE A 149 1.81 14.20 -13.74
C PHE A 149 1.89 12.73 -14.16
N ALA A 150 2.39 12.44 -15.35
CA ALA A 150 2.63 11.07 -15.77
C ALA A 150 3.57 10.33 -14.81
N TYR A 151 4.64 11.00 -14.37
CA TYR A 151 5.59 10.43 -13.41
C TYR A 151 4.94 10.17 -12.05
N VAL A 152 4.17 11.14 -11.54
CA VAL A 152 3.44 11.01 -10.27
C VAL A 152 2.40 9.88 -10.33
N ASP A 153 1.70 9.74 -11.45
CA ASP A 153 0.73 8.66 -11.66
C ASP A 153 1.42 7.28 -11.70
N GLU A 154 2.55 7.16 -12.40
CA GLU A 154 3.35 5.93 -12.46
C GLU A 154 3.82 5.49 -11.07
N ILE A 155 4.48 6.38 -10.32
CA ILE A 155 4.99 6.03 -8.98
C ILE A 155 3.87 5.77 -7.98
N SER A 156 2.74 6.49 -8.11
CA SER A 156 1.56 6.26 -7.27
C SER A 156 0.95 4.89 -7.55
N ALA A 157 0.90 4.46 -8.81
CA ALA A 157 0.35 3.15 -9.17
C ALA A 157 1.17 2.00 -8.56
N TYR A 158 2.50 2.06 -8.68
CA TYR A 158 3.40 1.05 -8.09
C TYR A 158 3.28 0.98 -6.57
N SER A 159 3.18 2.12 -5.88
CA SER A 159 3.00 2.11 -4.43
C SER A 159 1.62 1.63 -3.99
N VAL A 160 0.56 1.90 -4.77
CA VAL A 160 -0.76 1.31 -4.50
C VAL A 160 -0.73 -0.21 -4.70
N GLU A 161 -0.05 -0.70 -5.73
CA GLU A 161 0.14 -2.13 -5.96
C GLU A 161 0.86 -2.78 -4.77
N GLY A 162 2.00 -2.23 -4.35
CA GLY A 162 2.76 -2.73 -3.21
C GLY A 162 1.96 -2.73 -1.91
N TYR A 163 1.19 -1.68 -1.65
CA TYR A 163 0.29 -1.61 -0.50
C TYR A 163 -0.77 -2.72 -0.56
N THR A 164 -1.43 -2.88 -1.70
CA THR A 164 -2.53 -3.84 -1.89
C THR A 164 -2.03 -5.27 -1.76
N LEU A 165 -0.86 -5.57 -2.32
CA LEU A 165 -0.20 -6.88 -2.17
C LEU A 165 0.13 -7.17 -0.70
N ALA A 166 0.72 -6.20 0.01
CA ALA A 166 1.04 -6.35 1.43
C ALA A 166 -0.23 -6.57 2.28
N GLN A 167 -1.29 -5.80 2.00
CA GLN A 167 -2.58 -5.94 2.66
C GLN A 167 -3.20 -7.32 2.42
N ALA A 168 -3.24 -7.78 1.17
CA ALA A 168 -3.77 -9.10 0.82
C ALA A 168 -2.98 -10.23 1.50
N MET A 169 -1.64 -10.13 1.55
CA MET A 169 -0.80 -11.09 2.26
C MET A 169 -1.07 -11.12 3.77
N ALA A 170 -1.24 -9.95 4.39
CA ALA A 170 -1.56 -9.85 5.81
C ALA A 170 -2.93 -10.45 6.13
N THR A 171 -3.95 -10.13 5.33
CA THR A 171 -5.31 -10.69 5.46
C THR A 171 -5.31 -12.21 5.28
N GLY A 172 -4.70 -12.72 4.20
CA GLY A 172 -4.63 -14.17 3.95
C GLY A 172 -3.83 -14.93 5.01
N THR A 173 -2.81 -14.31 5.61
CA THR A 173 -2.08 -14.90 6.73
C THR A 173 -2.95 -15.00 7.99
N LEU A 174 -3.75 -13.96 8.27
CA LEU A 174 -4.69 -13.99 9.38
C LEU A 174 -5.77 -15.06 9.16
N GLU A 175 -6.39 -15.11 7.98
CA GLU A 175 -7.41 -16.10 7.62
C GLU A 175 -6.89 -17.53 7.81
N ARG A 176 -5.67 -17.83 7.34
CA ARG A 176 -5.03 -19.13 7.57
C ARG A 176 -4.84 -19.44 9.06
N ARG A 177 -4.44 -18.46 9.87
CA ARG A 177 -4.31 -18.66 11.33
C ARG A 177 -5.65 -18.91 12.00
N ARG A 178 -6.70 -18.19 11.59
CA ARG A 178 -8.07 -18.37 12.09
C ARG A 178 -8.63 -19.74 11.71
N ARG A 179 -8.43 -20.19 10.48
CA ARG A 179 -8.79 -21.55 10.04
C ARG A 179 -8.04 -22.62 10.83
N ARG A 180 -6.73 -22.45 11.02
CA ARG A 180 -5.94 -23.39 11.82
C ARG A 180 -6.40 -23.46 13.27
N LEU A 181 -6.80 -22.33 13.86
CA LEU A 181 -7.38 -22.31 15.19
C LEU A 181 -8.72 -23.07 15.24
N LEU A 182 -9.60 -22.85 14.27
CA LEU A 182 -10.88 -23.56 14.17
C LEU A 182 -10.66 -25.07 14.08
N GLU A 183 -9.74 -25.52 13.22
CA GLU A 183 -9.37 -26.94 13.12
C GLU A 183 -8.90 -27.51 14.47
N LEU A 184 -8.10 -26.76 15.25
CA LEU A 184 -7.60 -27.20 16.55
C LEU A 184 -8.69 -27.23 17.64
N LEU A 185 -9.68 -26.34 17.55
CA LEU A 185 -10.85 -26.30 18.45
C LEU A 185 -11.81 -27.45 18.18
N LEU A 186 -11.98 -27.84 16.92
CA LEU A 186 -12.85 -28.95 16.50
C LEU A 186 -12.13 -30.32 16.49
N ALA A 187 -10.82 -30.34 16.73
CA ALA A 187 -10.02 -31.55 16.71
C ALA A 187 -10.46 -32.55 17.79
N THR A 188 -10.52 -33.83 17.40
CA THR A 188 -10.71 -34.96 18.31
C THR A 188 -9.51 -35.91 18.18
N PRO A 189 -8.71 -36.15 19.23
CA PRO A 189 -8.84 -35.66 20.61
C PRO A 189 -8.56 -34.14 20.76
N PRO A 190 -9.03 -33.51 21.84
CA PRO A 190 -8.91 -32.07 22.04
C PRO A 190 -7.45 -31.61 22.16
N SER A 191 -7.15 -30.45 21.56
CA SER A 191 -5.85 -29.79 21.68
C SER A 191 -5.59 -29.27 23.09
N SER A 192 -4.31 -29.12 23.46
CA SER A 192 -3.96 -28.60 24.79
C SER A 192 -4.41 -27.13 24.97
N PRO A 193 -4.85 -26.72 26.17
CA PRO A 193 -5.29 -25.33 26.42
C PRO A 193 -4.22 -24.28 26.11
N SER A 194 -2.95 -24.58 26.38
CA SER A 194 -1.83 -23.66 26.08
C SER A 194 -1.60 -23.49 24.57
N THR A 195 -1.75 -24.55 23.79
CA THR A 195 -1.72 -24.48 22.31
C THR A 195 -2.88 -23.64 21.78
N LEU A 196 -4.10 -23.85 22.30
CA LEU A 196 -5.27 -23.09 21.88
C LEU A 196 -5.13 -21.60 22.19
N ALA A 197 -4.68 -21.23 23.41
CA ALA A 197 -4.46 -19.84 23.78
C ALA A 197 -3.42 -19.15 22.87
N THR A 198 -2.31 -19.83 22.58
CA THR A 198 -1.27 -19.32 21.66
C THR A 198 -1.82 -19.10 20.25
N MET A 199 -2.64 -20.04 19.76
CA MET A 199 -3.24 -19.94 18.42
C MET A 199 -4.35 -18.90 18.34
N ALA A 200 -5.14 -18.72 19.42
CA ALA A 200 -6.14 -17.66 19.55
C ALA A 200 -5.50 -16.27 19.47
N GLU A 201 -4.40 -16.07 20.19
CA GLU A 201 -3.62 -14.83 20.12
C GLU A 201 -3.06 -14.59 18.71
N ALA A 202 -2.43 -15.61 18.10
CA ALA A 202 -1.88 -15.50 16.75
C ALA A 202 -2.95 -15.22 15.67
N ALA A 203 -4.16 -15.74 15.87
CA ALA A 203 -5.33 -15.54 15.03
C ALA A 203 -6.10 -14.25 15.34
N ARG A 204 -5.66 -13.47 16.35
CA ARG A 204 -6.36 -12.27 16.86
C ARG A 204 -7.83 -12.55 17.18
N TRP A 205 -8.12 -13.71 17.75
CA TRP A 205 -9.45 -14.10 18.15
C TRP A 205 -9.59 -13.98 19.68
N PRO A 206 -10.45 -13.10 20.19
CA PRO A 206 -10.69 -12.99 21.62
C PRO A 206 -11.39 -14.27 22.08
N MET A 207 -10.67 -15.13 22.82
CA MET A 207 -11.17 -16.43 23.24
C MET A 207 -12.32 -16.26 24.25
N PRO A 208 -13.57 -16.58 23.90
CA PRO A 208 -14.71 -16.46 24.80
C PRO A 208 -14.80 -17.66 25.74
N GLU A 209 -15.61 -17.54 26.80
CA GLU A 209 -15.85 -18.65 27.74
C GLU A 209 -16.67 -19.79 27.11
N GLN A 210 -17.57 -19.44 26.19
CA GLN A 210 -18.46 -20.37 25.50
C GLN A 210 -18.57 -19.99 24.03
N VAL A 211 -18.73 -21.00 23.19
CA VAL A 211 -18.94 -20.88 21.75
C VAL A 211 -20.05 -21.82 21.34
N ALA A 212 -20.70 -21.52 20.23
CA ALA A 212 -21.61 -22.41 19.54
C ALA A 212 -21.07 -22.68 18.15
N VAL A 213 -21.33 -23.88 17.63
CA VAL A 213 -20.99 -24.26 16.26
C VAL A 213 -22.24 -24.14 15.40
N ILE A 214 -22.16 -23.42 14.29
CA ILE A 214 -23.19 -23.38 13.26
C ILE A 214 -22.69 -24.18 12.07
N ALA A 215 -23.19 -25.40 11.89
CA ALA A 215 -22.92 -26.22 10.73
C ALA A 215 -23.78 -25.77 9.54
N LEU A 216 -23.17 -25.69 8.36
CA LEU A 216 -23.81 -25.26 7.12
C LEU A 216 -23.75 -26.41 6.11
N GLU A 217 -24.75 -26.50 5.23
CA GLU A 217 -24.63 -27.37 4.03
C GLU A 217 -23.49 -26.86 3.12
N PRO A 218 -22.74 -27.71 2.39
CA PRO A 218 -21.70 -27.29 1.43
C PRO A 218 -22.20 -26.41 0.27
N TRP A 219 -21.32 -25.59 -0.30
CA TRP A 219 -21.67 -24.71 -1.42
C TRP A 219 -21.49 -25.44 -2.76
N THR A 220 -22.51 -25.43 -3.62
CA THR A 220 -22.51 -26.16 -4.89
C THR A 220 -22.60 -25.25 -6.14
N GLY A 221 -22.66 -23.93 -5.95
CA GLY A 221 -22.74 -22.96 -7.04
C GLY A 221 -21.37 -22.54 -7.60
N PRO A 222 -21.34 -21.80 -8.72
CA PRO A 222 -20.09 -21.42 -9.40
C PRO A 222 -19.22 -20.43 -8.60
N HIS A 223 -19.80 -19.60 -7.74
CA HIS A 223 -19.06 -18.66 -6.89
C HIS A 223 -19.66 -18.63 -5.48
N PRO A 224 -18.90 -18.90 -4.41
CA PRO A 224 -19.40 -18.80 -3.05
C PRO A 224 -19.77 -17.34 -2.72
N PRO A 225 -20.84 -17.10 -1.95
CA PRO A 225 -21.22 -15.74 -1.56
C PRO A 225 -20.14 -15.12 -0.66
N SER A 226 -19.81 -13.86 -0.90
CA SER A 226 -18.93 -13.09 -0.02
C SER A 226 -19.67 -12.76 1.28
N LEU A 227 -19.44 -13.56 2.31
CA LEU A 227 -19.98 -13.34 3.65
C LEU A 227 -18.96 -12.58 4.49
N HIS A 228 -19.44 -11.54 5.17
CA HIS A 228 -18.64 -10.77 6.13
C HIS A 228 -19.21 -11.07 7.51
N PHE A 229 -18.34 -11.52 8.41
CA PHE A 229 -18.66 -11.85 9.80
C PHE A 229 -17.89 -10.92 10.74
N ALA A 230 -18.35 -10.84 11.98
CA ALA A 230 -17.66 -10.08 13.01
C ALA A 230 -16.31 -10.73 13.39
N ASP A 231 -15.40 -9.93 13.95
CA ASP A 231 -14.05 -10.37 14.34
C ASP A 231 -14.02 -11.36 15.52
N ASP A 232 -15.16 -11.67 16.13
CA ASP A 232 -15.31 -12.70 17.17
C ASP A 232 -15.79 -14.05 16.61
N VAL A 233 -16.00 -14.16 15.29
CA VAL A 233 -16.44 -15.39 14.61
C VAL A 233 -15.27 -16.06 13.89
N LEU A 234 -15.13 -17.37 14.06
CA LEU A 234 -14.25 -18.21 13.23
C LEU A 234 -15.08 -18.89 12.14
N VAL A 235 -14.54 -18.96 10.92
CA VAL A 235 -15.30 -19.31 9.73
C VAL A 235 -14.51 -20.30 8.88
N ASP A 236 -15.16 -21.37 8.47
CA ASP A 236 -14.70 -22.25 7.39
C ASP A 236 -15.86 -22.58 6.46
N LEU A 237 -15.82 -22.03 5.26
CA LEU A 237 -16.82 -22.27 4.20
C LEU A 237 -16.28 -23.14 3.07
N ASP A 238 -14.97 -23.43 3.09
CA ASP A 238 -14.26 -24.08 1.99
C ASP A 238 -14.10 -25.59 2.24
N SER A 239 -14.23 -26.03 3.50
CA SER A 239 -14.23 -27.44 3.88
C SER A 239 -15.45 -28.20 3.36
N ALA A 240 -15.32 -29.54 3.34
CA ALA A 240 -16.43 -30.46 3.07
C ALA A 240 -17.56 -30.36 4.11
N GLU A 241 -17.25 -29.88 5.32
CA GLU A 241 -18.19 -29.64 6.41
C GLU A 241 -18.08 -28.17 6.85
N PRO A 242 -18.70 -27.23 6.12
CA PRO A 242 -18.53 -25.81 6.42
C PRO A 242 -19.24 -25.46 7.73
N CYS A 243 -18.56 -24.67 8.55
CA CYS A 243 -19.07 -24.28 9.85
C CYS A 243 -18.60 -22.89 10.28
N LEU A 244 -19.32 -22.33 11.25
CA LEU A 244 -18.98 -21.11 11.96
C LEU A 244 -18.86 -21.44 13.44
N LEU A 245 -17.94 -20.77 14.13
CA LEU A 245 -17.78 -20.87 15.57
C LEU A 245 -17.90 -19.46 16.16
N THR A 246 -18.93 -19.24 16.98
CA THR A 246 -19.34 -17.91 17.45
C THR A 246 -19.76 -17.92 18.92
N PRO A 247 -19.48 -16.85 19.69
CA PRO A 247 -20.06 -16.66 21.02
C PRO A 247 -21.53 -16.24 21.01
N HIS A 248 -22.07 -15.79 19.86
CA HIS A 248 -23.39 -15.18 19.74
C HIS A 248 -24.17 -15.75 18.54
N PRO A 249 -24.64 -17.01 18.61
CA PRO A 249 -25.30 -17.68 17.49
C PRO A 249 -26.54 -16.91 16.99
N ASP A 250 -27.38 -16.38 17.87
CA ASP A 250 -28.59 -15.65 17.48
C ASP A 250 -28.28 -14.41 16.63
N ARG A 251 -27.22 -13.66 16.99
CA ARG A 251 -26.77 -12.48 16.25
C ARG A 251 -26.31 -12.85 14.84
N ASP A 252 -25.52 -13.90 14.74
CA ASP A 252 -24.86 -14.27 13.49
C ASP A 252 -25.79 -15.04 12.54
N LEU A 253 -26.81 -15.73 13.07
CA LEU A 253 -27.88 -16.37 12.30
C LEU A 253 -28.81 -15.36 11.63
N LEU A 254 -29.20 -14.29 12.33
CA LEU A 254 -30.08 -13.23 11.79
C LEU A 254 -29.53 -12.62 10.48
N GLY A 255 -28.20 -12.57 10.32
CA GLY A 255 -27.54 -12.10 9.10
C GLY A 255 -27.43 -13.14 7.99
N LEU A 256 -27.56 -14.44 8.31
CA LEU A 256 -27.37 -15.56 7.37
C LEU A 256 -28.66 -15.93 6.64
N GLU A 257 -29.82 -15.83 7.28
CA GLU A 257 -31.12 -16.21 6.72
C GLU A 257 -31.43 -15.48 5.39
N GLY A 258 -31.08 -14.21 5.28
CA GLY A 258 -31.24 -13.42 4.05
C GLY A 258 -30.14 -13.62 3.00
N ARG A 259 -28.99 -14.20 3.38
CA ARG A 259 -27.79 -14.33 2.52
C ARG A 259 -27.54 -15.75 2.02
N LEU A 260 -28.23 -16.74 2.58
CA LEU A 260 -28.14 -18.16 2.21
C LEU A 260 -29.52 -18.73 1.82
N PRO A 261 -30.22 -18.18 0.81
CA PRO A 261 -31.55 -18.65 0.45
C PRO A 261 -31.52 -20.13 0.05
N GLY A 262 -32.28 -20.95 0.77
CA GLY A 262 -32.45 -22.38 0.48
C GLY A 262 -31.41 -23.34 1.10
N ARG A 263 -30.51 -22.86 1.97
CA ARG A 263 -29.55 -23.73 2.67
C ARG A 263 -29.99 -24.02 4.10
N ARG A 264 -29.66 -25.21 4.59
CA ARG A 264 -29.88 -25.59 5.99
C ARG A 264 -28.66 -25.19 6.83
N ALA A 265 -28.95 -24.67 8.02
CA ALA A 265 -27.98 -24.47 9.07
C ALA A 265 -28.45 -25.22 10.33
N ALA A 266 -27.52 -25.81 11.06
CA ALA A 266 -27.78 -26.44 12.35
C ALA A 266 -26.87 -25.82 13.40
N VAL A 267 -27.42 -25.52 14.57
CA VAL A 267 -26.68 -24.92 15.69
C VAL A 267 -26.45 -25.99 16.74
N GLY A 268 -25.19 -26.20 17.10
CA GLY A 268 -24.75 -27.07 18.17
C GLY A 268 -24.01 -26.30 19.26
N PRO A 269 -23.92 -26.87 20.48
CA PRO A 269 -23.04 -26.36 21.52
C PRO A 269 -21.55 -26.53 21.15
#